data_AF-A0A970H5I8-F1
#
_entry.id   AF-A0A970H5I8-F1
#
_cell.length_a   1.000
_cell.length_b   1.000
_cell.length_c   1.000
_cell.angle_alpha   90.00
_cell.angle_beta   90.00
_cell.angle_gamma   90.00
#
_symmetry.space_group_name_H-M   'P 1'
#
loop_
_entity.id
_entity.type
_entity.pdbx_description
1 polymer ?
#
loop_
_entity_poly.entity_id
_entity_poly.type
_entity_poly.pdbx_seq_one_letter_code
_entity_poly.pdbx_strand_id
1 'polypeptide(L)'
;MPRKRGMLAFILLLLLAAGCRHRGYANSFNLTNDDRKAIEAYLVEKIIEPVFGGRIFCAYRVLLSDRQTGKICLWALIQEFYRELGDLREGTGISVPLVLDVREHNGKLLVTGHTLPADGGNFPADIERLFPQQIKKQICDYPAKEIQELAAEIRAKARLTEQHGP
;
A
#
# COMPACT_ATOMS: atom_id res chain seq x y z
N MET A 1 -6.78 -45.17 -51.18
CA MET A 1 -7.25 -44.68 -49.86
C MET A 1 -6.09 -44.67 -48.87
N PRO A 2 -5.48 -43.52 -48.53
CA PRO A 2 -4.55 -43.40 -47.41
C PRO A 2 -5.21 -42.72 -46.19
N ARG A 3 -4.69 -43.10 -45.03
CA ARG A 3 -5.23 -42.94 -43.68
C ARG A 3 -5.20 -41.47 -43.20
N LYS A 4 -6.38 -40.91 -42.90
CA LYS A 4 -6.57 -39.73 -42.04
C LYS A 4 -6.34 -40.12 -40.57
N ARG A 5 -5.08 -40.26 -40.12
CA ARG A 5 -4.77 -40.52 -38.70
C ARG A 5 -3.86 -39.47 -38.04
N GLY A 6 -3.41 -38.46 -38.78
CA GLY A 6 -2.53 -37.41 -38.24
C GLY A 6 -3.22 -36.11 -37.79
N MET A 7 -4.50 -35.89 -38.12
CA MET A 7 -5.10 -34.56 -38.02
C MET A 7 -5.82 -34.25 -36.69
N LEU A 8 -6.10 -35.26 -35.85
CA LEU A 8 -6.76 -35.03 -34.56
C LEU A 8 -5.81 -34.60 -33.43
N ALA A 9 -4.52 -34.96 -33.50
CA ALA A 9 -3.57 -34.67 -32.43
C ALA A 9 -3.16 -33.18 -32.38
N PHE A 10 -3.23 -32.46 -33.50
CA PHE A 10 -2.82 -31.05 -33.57
C PHE A 10 -3.89 -30.09 -33.02
N ILE A 11 -5.17 -30.48 -33.04
CA ILE A 11 -6.28 -29.64 -32.57
C ILE A 11 -6.37 -29.66 -31.03
N LEU A 12 -5.94 -30.75 -30.38
CA LEU A 12 -5.93 -30.85 -28.92
C LEU A 12 -4.81 -30.00 -28.26
N LEU A 13 -3.71 -29.72 -28.98
CA LEU A 13 -2.61 -28.90 -28.47
C LEU A 13 -2.92 -27.39 -28.48
N LEU A 14 -3.78 -26.92 -29.40
CA LEU A 14 -4.15 -25.51 -29.51
C LEU A 14 -5.15 -25.05 -28.43
N LEU A 15 -5.91 -25.97 -27.83
CA LEU A 15 -6.86 -25.65 -26.76
C LEU A 15 -6.19 -25.44 -25.39
N LEU A 16 -4.93 -25.85 -25.22
CA LEU A 16 -4.16 -25.61 -23.98
C LEU A 16 -3.51 -24.21 -23.92
N ALA A 17 -3.47 -23.48 -25.05
CA ALA A 17 -2.87 -22.14 -25.11
C ALA A 17 -3.85 -20.99 -24.76
N ALA A 18 -5.14 -21.27 -24.58
CA ALA A 18 -6.16 -20.25 -24.29
C ALA A 18 -6.35 -19.95 -22.78
N GLY A 19 -5.46 -20.45 -21.92
CA GLY A 19 -5.60 -20.38 -20.46
C GLY A 19 -4.92 -19.19 -19.77
N CYS A 20 -4.07 -18.42 -20.45
CA CYS A 20 -3.54 -17.17 -19.89
C CYS A 20 -4.60 -16.07 -20.01
N ARG A 21 -5.69 -16.19 -19.24
CA ARG A 21 -6.43 -14.99 -18.85
C ARG A 21 -5.49 -14.19 -17.98
N HIS A 22 -4.76 -13.26 -18.60
CA HIS A 22 -4.18 -12.11 -17.93
C HIS A 22 -5.27 -11.62 -16.98
N ARG A 23 -5.10 -11.87 -15.67
CA ARG A 23 -6.12 -11.66 -14.65
C ARG A 23 -6.27 -10.16 -14.53
N GLY A 24 -7.12 -9.62 -15.40
CA GLY A 24 -7.30 -8.20 -15.58
C GLY A 24 -7.63 -7.58 -14.24
N TYR A 25 -7.01 -6.42 -14.02
CA TYR A 25 -7.16 -5.43 -12.94
C TYR A 25 -8.62 -4.96 -12.67
N ALA A 26 -9.63 -5.74 -13.06
CA ALA A 26 -11.04 -5.38 -13.05
C ALA A 26 -11.68 -5.31 -11.65
N ASN A 27 -10.93 -5.59 -10.58
CA ASN A 27 -11.42 -5.61 -9.20
C ASN A 27 -10.58 -4.74 -8.24
N SER A 28 -10.20 -3.53 -8.64
CA SER A 28 -9.60 -2.55 -7.72
C SER A 28 -10.67 -1.79 -6.92
N PHE A 29 -10.32 -1.31 -5.73
CA PHE A 29 -11.17 -0.40 -4.96
C PHE A 29 -11.17 0.99 -5.62
N ASN A 30 -12.36 1.58 -5.81
CA ASN A 30 -12.49 2.98 -6.18
C ASN A 30 -12.55 3.84 -4.90
N LEU A 31 -11.39 4.22 -4.38
CA LEU A 31 -11.27 4.90 -3.10
C LEU A 31 -11.76 6.36 -3.18
N THR A 32 -12.84 6.64 -2.46
CA THR A 32 -13.36 8.00 -2.26
C THR A 32 -12.42 8.82 -1.36
N ASN A 33 -12.67 10.13 -1.24
CA ASN A 33 -11.95 10.96 -0.29
C ASN A 33 -12.19 10.54 1.16
N ASP A 34 -13.39 10.03 1.48
CA ASP A 34 -13.70 9.56 2.83
C ASP A 34 -12.98 8.25 3.15
N ASP A 35 -12.87 7.33 2.19
CA ASP A 35 -12.06 6.11 2.35
C ASP A 35 -10.58 6.45 2.57
N ARG A 36 -10.07 7.47 1.87
CA ARG A 36 -8.69 7.93 2.04
C ARG A 36 -8.45 8.52 3.42
N LYS A 37 -9.39 9.32 3.92
CA LYS A 37 -9.33 9.84 5.30
C LYS A 37 -9.40 8.71 6.33
N ALA A 38 -10.22 7.69 6.09
CA ALA A 38 -10.32 6.54 6.99
C ALA A 38 -9.02 5.72 7.02
N ILE A 39 -8.37 5.52 5.86
CA ILE A 39 -7.05 4.91 5.78
C ILE A 39 -6.01 5.75 6.53
N GLU A 40 -5.95 7.06 6.28
CA GLU A 40 -5.00 7.96 6.96
C GLU A 40 -5.18 7.93 8.49
N ALA A 41 -6.42 8.02 8.96
CA ALA A 41 -6.74 7.96 10.39
C ALA A 41 -6.28 6.62 11.01
N TYR A 42 -6.55 5.50 10.34
CA TYR A 42 -6.09 4.19 10.80
C TYR A 42 -4.56 4.11 10.88
N LEU A 43 -3.85 4.62 9.86
CA LEU A 43 -2.38 4.59 9.82
C LEU A 43 -1.76 5.45 10.94
N VAL A 44 -2.33 6.64 11.18
CA VAL A 44 -1.92 7.53 12.28
C VAL A 44 -2.13 6.89 13.65
N GLU A 45 -3.23 6.14 13.82
CA GLU A 45 -3.60 5.57 15.12
C GLU A 45 -2.89 4.25 15.43
N LYS A 46 -2.64 3.40 14.42
CA LYS A 46 -2.31 1.99 14.64
C LYS A 46 -0.88 1.56 14.35
N ILE A 47 -0.06 2.41 13.73
CA ILE A 47 1.24 1.97 13.19
C ILE A 47 2.41 2.34 14.08
N ILE A 48 2.49 3.59 14.55
CA ILE A 48 3.53 4.05 15.48
C ILE A 48 2.90 4.87 16.60
N GLU A 49 3.55 4.88 17.77
CA GLU A 49 3.17 5.73 18.90
C GLU A 49 4.14 6.91 19.02
N PRO A 50 3.67 8.12 19.37
CA PRO A 50 4.56 9.27 19.59
C PRO A 50 5.45 9.02 20.80
N VAL A 51 6.75 9.28 20.65
CA VAL A 51 7.77 9.07 21.72
C VAL A 51 8.15 10.39 22.39
N PHE A 52 8.02 11.51 21.67
CA PHE A 52 8.41 12.84 22.11
C PHE A 52 7.22 13.69 22.56
N GLY A 53 6.04 13.08 22.74
CA GLY A 53 4.81 13.78 23.09
C GLY A 53 4.25 14.65 21.97
N GLY A 54 4.71 14.41 20.73
CA GLY A 54 4.25 15.09 19.54
C GLY A 54 2.97 14.49 18.95
N ARG A 55 2.68 14.89 17.72
CA ARG A 55 1.54 14.39 16.94
C ARG A 55 2.03 13.58 15.76
N ILE A 56 1.35 12.46 15.51
CA ILE A 56 1.62 11.60 14.34
C ILE A 56 0.91 12.17 13.11
N PHE A 57 1.63 12.25 12.00
CA PHE A 57 1.11 12.62 10.68
C PHE A 57 1.44 11.52 9.67
N CYS A 58 0.57 11.34 8.68
CA CYS A 58 0.74 10.33 7.64
C CYS A 58 0.52 10.91 6.24
N ALA A 59 1.30 10.42 5.29
CA ALA A 59 0.98 10.46 3.86
C ALA A 59 1.27 9.08 3.27
N TYR A 60 0.58 8.71 2.21
CA TYR A 60 0.77 7.41 1.58
C TYR A 60 0.50 7.43 0.07
N ARG A 61 0.96 6.39 -0.62
CA ARG A 61 0.63 6.09 -2.01
C ARG A 61 0.06 4.68 -2.11
N VAL A 62 -1.10 4.53 -2.74
CA VAL A 62 -1.67 3.23 -3.05
C VAL A 62 -0.91 2.65 -4.24
N LEU A 63 -0.31 1.48 -4.06
CA LEU A 63 0.43 0.78 -5.11
C LEU A 63 -0.49 -0.23 -5.83
N LEU A 64 -1.35 -0.87 -5.05
CA LEU A 64 -2.31 -1.85 -5.55
C LEU A 64 -3.51 -1.94 -4.62
N SER A 65 -4.67 -2.23 -5.17
CA SER A 65 -5.86 -2.57 -4.40
C SER A 65 -6.60 -3.71 -5.07
N ASP A 66 -7.11 -4.64 -4.27
CA ASP A 66 -7.78 -5.86 -4.74
C ASP A 66 -9.00 -6.16 -3.87
N ARG A 67 -10.18 -5.91 -4.44
CA ARG A 67 -11.49 -6.16 -3.82
C ARG A 67 -11.76 -7.64 -3.59
N GLN A 68 -11.18 -8.53 -4.40
CA GLN A 68 -11.40 -9.97 -4.25
C GLN A 68 -10.68 -10.50 -3.02
N THR A 69 -9.47 -10.04 -2.75
CA THR A 69 -8.69 -10.45 -1.58
C THR A 69 -8.94 -9.57 -0.36
N GLY A 70 -9.61 -8.43 -0.52
CA GLY A 70 -9.83 -7.47 0.56
C GLY A 70 -8.53 -6.80 0.99
N LYS A 71 -7.61 -6.55 0.05
CA LYS A 71 -6.27 -6.02 0.36
C LYS A 71 -5.97 -4.73 -0.36
N ILE A 72 -5.29 -3.82 0.33
CA ILE A 72 -4.71 -2.61 -0.24
C ILE A 72 -3.22 -2.60 0.10
N CYS A 73 -2.36 -2.62 -0.91
CA CYS A 73 -0.92 -2.46 -0.75
C CYS A 73 -0.56 -1.00 -0.96
N LEU A 74 0.17 -0.43 -0.01
CA LEU A 74 0.55 0.98 -0.04
C LEU A 74 1.99 1.17 0.42
N TRP A 75 2.58 2.31 0.04
CA TRP A 75 3.76 2.86 0.69
C TRP A 75 3.32 3.99 1.61
N ALA A 76 3.65 3.92 2.89
CA ALA A 76 3.31 4.95 3.87
C ALA A 76 4.56 5.60 4.44
N LEU A 77 4.49 6.91 4.62
CA LEU A 77 5.37 7.68 5.48
C LEU A 77 4.54 8.17 6.67
N ILE A 78 4.94 7.77 7.88
CA ILE A 78 4.26 8.07 9.13
C ILE A 78 5.30 8.64 10.08
N GLN A 79 5.06 9.83 10.62
CA GLN A 79 6.07 10.60 11.33
C GLN A 79 5.44 11.40 12.46
N GLU A 80 6.06 11.32 13.63
CA GLU A 80 5.83 12.24 14.73
C GLU A 80 6.49 13.58 14.45
N PHE A 81 5.74 14.66 14.71
CA PHE A 81 6.27 16.00 14.82
C PHE A 81 5.99 16.57 16.21
N TYR A 82 7.01 17.16 16.83
CA TYR A 82 6.93 17.77 18.16
C TYR A 82 7.66 19.11 18.19
N ARG A 83 7.51 19.87 19.28
CA ARG A 83 8.22 21.14 19.48
C ARG A 83 9.36 21.00 20.45
N GLU A 84 10.50 21.55 20.06
CA GLU A 84 11.65 21.71 20.91
C GLU A 84 12.21 23.11 20.71
N LEU A 85 12.30 23.90 21.79
CA LEU A 85 12.79 25.28 21.77
C LEU A 85 12.08 26.20 20.74
N GLY A 86 10.80 25.93 20.47
CA GLY A 86 9.99 26.68 19.51
C GLY A 86 10.04 26.16 18.06
N ASP A 87 11.00 25.30 17.74
CA ASP A 87 11.13 24.69 16.41
C ASP A 87 10.26 23.43 16.28
N LEU A 88 9.72 23.23 15.08
CA LEU A 88 9.09 21.95 14.71
C LEU A 88 10.19 20.93 14.40
N ARG A 89 10.26 19.85 15.18
CA ARG A 89 11.20 18.75 15.04
C ARG A 89 10.49 17.46 14.63
N GLU A 90 11.25 16.56 14.01
CA GLU A 90 10.81 15.20 13.67
C GLU A 90 11.19 14.25 14.81
N GLY A 91 10.21 13.46 15.29
CA GLY A 91 10.36 12.44 16.32
C GLY A 91 10.41 11.03 15.73
N THR A 92 9.67 10.09 16.33
CA THR A 92 9.57 8.73 15.79
C THR A 92 8.95 8.70 14.39
N GLY A 93 9.39 7.79 13.52
CA GLY A 93 8.84 7.71 12.17
C GLY A 93 9.28 6.49 11.40
N ILE A 94 8.46 6.11 10.41
CA ILE A 94 8.72 5.01 9.50
C ILE A 94 8.32 5.36 8.06
N SER A 95 9.04 4.80 7.10
CA SER A 95 8.72 4.85 5.67
C SER A 95 8.78 3.45 5.11
N VAL A 96 7.63 2.80 4.93
CA VAL A 96 7.58 1.37 4.62
C VAL A 96 6.43 1.01 3.68
N PRO A 97 6.60 -0.05 2.86
CA PRO A 97 5.48 -0.69 2.21
C PRO A 97 4.68 -1.48 3.26
N LEU A 98 3.36 -1.52 3.13
CA LEU A 98 2.50 -2.33 3.99
C LEU A 98 1.26 -2.81 3.26
N VAL A 99 0.62 -3.83 3.83
CA VAL A 99 -0.65 -4.37 3.35
C VAL A 99 -1.72 -4.05 4.38
N LEU A 100 -2.81 -3.43 3.93
CA LEU A 100 -4.04 -3.28 4.71
C LEU A 100 -5.01 -4.39 4.37
N ASP A 101 -5.65 -4.96 5.38
CA ASP A 101 -6.85 -5.77 5.24
C ASP A 101 -8.06 -4.86 5.37
N VAL A 102 -8.97 -4.95 4.39
CA VAL A 102 -10.12 -4.06 4.26
C VAL A 102 -11.38 -4.83 3.91
N ARG A 103 -12.52 -4.28 4.30
CA ARG A 103 -13.85 -4.75 3.89
C ARG A 103 -14.74 -3.58 3.51
N GLU A 104 -15.68 -3.81 2.61
CA GLU A 104 -16.76 -2.85 2.35
C GLU A 104 -17.93 -3.12 3.29
N HIS A 105 -18.46 -2.04 3.89
CA HIS A 105 -19.66 -2.09 4.71
C HIS A 105 -20.50 -0.85 4.44
N ASN A 106 -21.74 -1.04 3.98
CA ASN A 106 -22.66 0.05 3.61
C ASN A 106 -22.05 1.05 2.62
N GLY A 107 -21.31 0.56 1.62
CA GLY A 107 -20.66 1.40 0.60
C GLY A 107 -19.45 2.20 1.10
N LYS A 108 -18.96 1.92 2.31
CA LYS A 108 -17.74 2.53 2.87
C LYS A 108 -16.64 1.49 3.05
N LEU A 109 -15.40 1.89 2.82
CA LEU A 109 -14.24 1.07 3.14
C LEU A 109 -13.97 1.10 4.64
N LEU A 110 -13.79 -0.07 5.23
CA LEU A 110 -13.35 -0.23 6.62
C LEU A 110 -12.03 -0.98 6.65
N VAL A 111 -11.01 -0.36 7.24
CA VAL A 111 -9.73 -1.02 7.53
C VAL A 111 -9.88 -1.91 8.76
N THR A 112 -9.55 -3.19 8.62
CA THR A 112 -9.71 -4.20 9.67
C THR A 112 -8.39 -4.72 10.23
N GLY A 113 -7.28 -4.46 9.55
CA GLY A 113 -5.97 -4.95 9.94
C GLY A 113 -4.86 -4.40 9.05
N HIS A 114 -3.62 -4.64 9.45
CA HIS A 114 -2.45 -4.36 8.64
C HIS A 114 -1.39 -5.44 8.83
N THR A 115 -0.47 -5.55 7.87
CA THR A 115 0.75 -6.36 7.99
C THR A 115 1.94 -5.55 7.47
N LEU A 116 2.97 -5.45 8.30
CA LEU A 116 4.25 -4.82 7.96
C LEU A 116 5.27 -5.90 7.58
N PRO A 117 6.19 -5.62 6.65
CA PRO A 117 7.40 -6.43 6.54
C PRO A 117 8.26 -6.24 7.79
N ALA A 118 9.02 -7.28 8.16
CA ALA A 118 10.05 -7.17 9.17
C ALA A 118 11.19 -6.26 8.70
N ASP A 119 11.84 -5.61 9.66
CA ASP A 119 13.01 -4.77 9.39
C ASP A 119 14.28 -5.60 9.12
N GLY A 120 15.28 -4.95 8.52
CA GLY A 120 16.61 -5.52 8.34
C GLY A 120 16.67 -6.68 7.34
N GLY A 121 17.41 -7.74 7.69
CA GLY A 121 17.71 -8.84 6.75
C GLY A 121 16.51 -9.66 6.29
N ASN A 122 15.40 -9.63 7.04
CA ASN A 122 14.18 -10.35 6.69
C ASN A 122 13.27 -9.56 5.73
N PHE A 123 13.54 -8.27 5.53
CA PHE A 123 12.73 -7.40 4.69
C PHE A 123 12.51 -7.96 3.28
N PRO A 124 13.55 -8.40 2.52
CA PRO A 124 13.35 -8.93 1.17
C PRO A 124 12.45 -10.17 1.13
N ALA A 125 12.60 -11.07 2.11
CA ALA A 125 11.79 -12.28 2.19
C ALA A 125 10.32 -11.95 2.46
N ASP A 126 10.05 -10.93 3.28
CA ASP A 126 8.70 -10.45 3.52
C ASP A 126 8.10 -9.73 2.32
N ILE A 127 8.91 -8.98 1.54
CA ILE A 127 8.43 -8.42 0.28
C ILE A 127 7.98 -9.54 -0.67
N GLU A 128 8.75 -10.63 -0.75
CA GLU A 128 8.40 -11.79 -1.57
C GLU A 128 7.12 -12.50 -1.11
N ARG A 129 6.89 -12.57 0.20
CA ARG A 129 5.76 -13.28 0.80
C ARG A 129 4.47 -12.46 0.84
N LEU A 130 4.56 -11.17 1.15
CA LEU A 130 3.40 -10.33 1.48
C LEU A 130 2.78 -9.67 0.25
N PHE A 131 3.57 -9.31 -0.76
CA PHE A 131 3.12 -8.46 -1.86
C PHE A 131 2.93 -9.24 -3.15
N PRO A 132 1.94 -8.88 -3.99
CA PRO A 132 1.78 -9.47 -5.31
C PRO A 132 2.97 -9.18 -6.22
N GLN A 133 3.36 -10.17 -7.04
CA GLN A 133 4.54 -10.12 -7.93
C GLN A 133 4.68 -8.81 -8.72
N GLN A 134 3.56 -8.26 -9.21
CA GLN A 134 3.54 -7.07 -10.07
C GLN A 134 4.00 -5.77 -9.39
N ILE A 135 3.95 -5.66 -8.06
CA ILE A 135 4.39 -4.46 -7.33
C ILE A 135 5.69 -4.65 -6.57
N LYS A 136 6.25 -5.86 -6.50
CA LYS A 136 7.48 -6.13 -5.74
C LYS A 136 8.65 -5.29 -6.20
N LYS A 137 8.86 -5.20 -7.51
CA LYS A 137 9.92 -4.35 -8.08
C LYS A 137 9.70 -2.88 -7.73
N GLN A 138 8.47 -2.39 -7.81
CA GLN A 138 8.14 -1.01 -7.45
C GLN A 138 8.42 -0.74 -5.96
N ILE A 139 8.20 -1.73 -5.09
CA ILE A 139 8.50 -1.63 -3.66
C ILE A 139 10.01 -1.63 -3.41
N CYS A 140 10.76 -2.56 -4.00
CA CYS A 140 12.22 -2.63 -3.82
C CYS A 140 12.94 -1.41 -4.39
N ASP A 141 12.43 -0.87 -5.51
CA ASP A 141 12.99 0.29 -6.19
C ASP A 141 12.14 1.55 -5.95
N TYR A 142 11.51 1.68 -4.77
CA TYR A 142 10.56 2.76 -4.53
C TYR A 142 11.26 4.13 -4.68
N PRO A 143 10.77 5.04 -5.56
CA PRO A 143 11.54 6.21 -5.92
C PRO A 143 11.78 7.15 -4.74
N ALA A 144 13.03 7.57 -4.53
CA ALA A 144 13.37 8.56 -3.50
C ALA A 144 12.57 9.87 -3.64
N LYS A 145 12.23 10.25 -4.88
CA LYS A 145 11.37 11.40 -5.16
C LYS A 145 9.96 11.25 -4.56
N GLU A 146 9.35 10.07 -4.65
CA GLU A 146 8.02 9.82 -4.04
C GLU A 146 8.10 9.94 -2.52
N ILE A 147 9.18 9.44 -1.90
CA ILE A 147 9.42 9.60 -0.47
C ILE A 147 9.56 11.08 -0.08
N GLN A 148 10.27 11.87 -0.89
CA GLN A 148 10.42 13.32 -0.67
C GLN A 148 9.08 14.06 -0.81
N GLU A 149 8.23 13.66 -1.75
CA GLU A 149 6.89 14.23 -1.93
C GLU A 149 5.99 13.91 -0.72
N LEU A 150 6.03 12.67 -0.22
CA LEU A 150 5.34 12.28 1.01
C LEU A 150 5.84 13.09 2.23
N ALA A 151 7.16 13.28 2.34
CA ALA A 151 7.77 14.05 3.43
C ALA A 151 7.35 15.53 3.38
N ALA A 152 7.29 16.11 2.17
CA ALA A 152 6.80 17.48 1.98
C ALA A 152 5.31 17.60 2.36
N GLU A 153 4.49 16.62 1.99
CA GLU A 153 3.06 16.57 2.31
C GLU A 153 2.83 16.57 3.83
N ILE A 154 3.46 15.65 4.56
CA ILE A 154 3.27 15.56 6.02
C ILE A 154 3.82 16.78 6.76
N ARG A 155 4.94 17.36 6.28
CA ARG A 155 5.51 18.57 6.88
C ARG A 155 4.60 19.78 6.65
N ALA A 156 3.93 19.85 5.50
CA ALA A 156 2.90 20.86 5.25
C ALA A 156 1.69 20.67 6.18
N LYS A 157 1.19 19.44 6.33
CA LYS A 157 0.10 19.11 7.27
C LYS A 157 0.45 19.50 8.71
N ALA A 158 1.66 19.19 9.16
CA ALA A 158 2.14 19.55 10.49
C ALA A 158 2.12 21.07 10.67
N ARG A 159 2.71 21.83 9.75
CA ARG A 159 2.75 23.31 9.82
C ARG A 159 1.36 23.97 9.81
N LEU A 160 0.41 23.45 9.02
CA LEU A 160 -0.95 24.00 8.95
C LEU A 160 -1.74 23.78 10.24
N THR A 161 -1.56 22.61 10.85
CA THR A 161 -2.19 22.26 12.13
C THR A 161 -1.71 23.19 13.25
N GLU A 162 -0.45 23.58 13.20
CA GLU A 162 0.14 24.53 14.16
C GLU A 162 -0.40 25.97 14.01
N GLN A 163 -0.90 26.38 12.84
CA GLN A 163 -1.44 27.72 12.64
C GLN A 163 -2.85 27.91 13.23
N HIS A 164 -3.57 26.82 13.51
CA HIS A 164 -4.97 26.87 13.91
C HIS A 164 -5.21 26.49 15.38
N GLY A 165 -4.16 26.17 16.14
CA GLY A 165 -4.25 25.72 17.53
C GLY A 165 -4.99 24.37 17.67
N PRO A 166 -4.91 23.70 18.83
CA PRO A 166 -5.86 22.65 19.19
C PRO A 166 -7.28 23.22 19.37
#